data_AF-A0A5M3W930-F1
#
_entry.id   AF-A0A5M3W930-F1
#
_cell.length_a   1.000
_cell.length_b   1.000
_cell.length_c   1.000
_cell.angle_alpha   90.00
_cell.angle_beta   90.00
_cell.angle_gamma   90.00
#
_symmetry.space_group_name_H-M   'P 1'
#
loop_
_entity.id
_entity.type
_entity.pdbx_description
1 polymer ?
#
loop_
_entity_poly.entity_id
_entity_poly.type
_entity_poly.pdbx_seq_one_letter_code
_entity_poly.pdbx_strand_id
1 'polypeptide(L)'
;MDGVVHGRIGELARDEETGKVRCHLCGRSFRALGSHIRVHDLTADAYREAFGLYATKALTSHELSEVRRGRQQRLYRRSAATRASLEPGRKLARSGKLNTLARRDSPQRRAAQLRELEDGRATRARAAGERLLTALTDAGFPDEAAGLRTLYVDRQISVDNLAAMLGAGRTTLRNALAAAGVPLRATGVNSDTGRRSRVALNIEHAAARVGAADLHQWLRERRAQGASLRRLAAELERSVPWVRARLAEQTR
;
A
#
# COMPACT_ATOMS: atom_id res chain seq x y z
N MET A 1 -29.33 10.86 -20.53
CA MET A 1 -29.74 9.48 -20.86
C MET A 1 -30.61 9.00 -19.70
N ASP A 2 -31.90 9.32 -19.73
CA ASP A 2 -32.85 8.94 -18.68
C ASP A 2 -33.67 7.73 -19.16
N GLY A 3 -32.96 6.67 -19.50
CA GLY A 3 -33.53 5.41 -20.00
C GLY A 3 -33.22 4.26 -19.05
N VAL A 4 -34.17 3.34 -18.89
CA VAL A 4 -33.98 2.10 -18.12
C VAL A 4 -32.83 1.30 -18.73
N VAL A 5 -31.79 1.03 -17.93
CA VAL A 5 -30.68 0.16 -18.35
C VAL A 5 -31.08 -1.30 -18.16
N HIS A 6 -31.13 -2.04 -19.25
CA HIS A 6 -31.46 -3.46 -19.29
C HIS A 6 -30.20 -4.33 -19.16
N GLY A 7 -29.75 -4.55 -17.93
CA GLY A 7 -28.59 -5.39 -17.60
C GLY A 7 -27.63 -4.72 -16.62
N ARG A 8 -26.53 -5.41 -16.29
CA ARG A 8 -25.50 -4.89 -15.38
C ARG A 8 -24.45 -4.11 -16.19
N ILE A 9 -24.22 -2.85 -15.81
CA ILE A 9 -23.12 -2.04 -16.36
C ILE A 9 -21.78 -2.77 -16.20
N GLY A 10 -20.95 -2.75 -17.24
CA GLY A 10 -19.67 -3.46 -17.29
C GLY A 10 -19.77 -4.92 -17.75
N GLU A 11 -20.99 -5.45 -17.90
CA GLU A 11 -21.23 -6.82 -18.33
C GLU A 11 -22.07 -6.83 -19.60
N LEU A 12 -21.68 -7.61 -20.61
CA LEU A 12 -22.53 -7.81 -21.79
C LEU A 12 -23.26 -9.14 -21.64
N ALA A 13 -24.49 -9.07 -21.14
CA ALA A 13 -25.33 -10.25 -20.91
C ALA A 13 -25.57 -11.03 -22.19
N ARG A 14 -25.57 -12.36 -22.06
CA ARG A 14 -25.84 -13.29 -23.14
C ARG A 14 -27.03 -14.15 -22.78
N ASP A 15 -27.83 -14.43 -23.78
CA ASP A 15 -28.90 -15.41 -23.71
C ASP A 15 -28.29 -16.82 -23.65
N GLU A 16 -28.63 -17.60 -22.63
CA GLU A 16 -28.00 -18.91 -22.37
C GLU A 16 -28.38 -19.95 -23.43
N GLU A 17 -29.61 -19.91 -23.92
CA GLU A 17 -30.11 -20.86 -24.92
C GLU A 17 -29.60 -20.53 -26.33
N THR A 18 -29.64 -19.25 -26.71
CA THR A 18 -29.34 -18.82 -28.09
C THR A 18 -27.95 -18.22 -28.27
N GLY A 19 -27.22 -17.93 -27.19
CA GLY A 19 -25.90 -17.30 -27.20
C GLY A 19 -25.88 -15.86 -27.72
N LYS A 20 -27.05 -15.26 -27.97
CA LYS A 20 -27.22 -13.88 -28.46
C LYS A 20 -26.84 -12.88 -27.38
N VAL A 21 -26.36 -11.71 -27.78
CA VAL A 21 -25.99 -10.62 -26.85
C VAL A 21 -27.18 -9.70 -26.62
N ARG A 22 -27.43 -9.32 -25.36
CA ARG A 22 -28.52 -8.41 -24.98
C ARG A 22 -28.09 -6.95 -25.07
N CYS A 23 -28.94 -6.09 -25.62
CA CYS A 23 -28.72 -4.64 -25.64
C CYS A 23 -29.11 -4.00 -24.29
N HIS A 24 -28.26 -3.10 -23.77
CA HIS A 24 -28.51 -2.38 -22.53
C HIS A 24 -29.60 -1.32 -22.63
N LEU A 25 -29.89 -0.81 -23.84
CA LEU A 25 -30.87 0.26 -24.03
C LEU A 25 -32.29 -0.24 -24.21
N CYS A 26 -32.48 -1.41 -24.83
CA CYS A 26 -33.81 -1.92 -25.19
C CYS A 26 -34.09 -3.34 -24.70
N GLY A 27 -33.12 -4.01 -24.06
CA GLY A 27 -33.27 -5.36 -23.52
C GLY A 27 -33.39 -6.49 -24.55
N ARG A 28 -33.40 -6.18 -25.86
CA ARG A 28 -33.54 -7.19 -26.93
C ARG A 28 -32.22 -7.93 -27.18
N SER A 29 -32.32 -9.20 -27.59
CA SER A 29 -31.19 -10.09 -27.87
C SER A 29 -30.84 -10.14 -29.36
N PHE A 30 -29.56 -10.00 -29.71
CA PHE A 30 -29.06 -9.93 -31.08
C PHE A 30 -27.88 -10.87 -31.33
N ARG A 31 -27.76 -11.37 -32.56
CA ARG A 31 -26.56 -12.12 -33.00
C ARG A 31 -25.37 -11.19 -33.20
N ALA A 32 -25.61 -9.97 -33.66
CA ALA A 32 -24.62 -8.91 -33.80
C ALA A 32 -25.26 -7.58 -33.39
N LEU A 33 -24.77 -7.01 -32.29
CA LEU A 33 -25.32 -5.79 -31.71
C LEU A 33 -24.81 -4.53 -32.42
N GLY A 34 -23.66 -4.61 -33.11
CA GLY A 34 -23.03 -3.46 -33.76
C GLY A 34 -23.88 -2.77 -34.84
N SER A 35 -24.76 -3.49 -35.53
CA SER A 35 -25.72 -2.87 -36.45
C SER A 35 -26.91 -2.27 -35.70
N HIS A 36 -27.39 -2.93 -34.65
CA HIS A 36 -28.56 -2.50 -33.89
C HIS A 36 -28.29 -1.21 -33.10
N ILE A 37 -27.12 -1.04 -32.50
CA ILE A 37 -26.81 0.15 -31.68
C ILE A 37 -26.81 1.47 -32.46
N ARG A 38 -26.75 1.40 -33.80
CA ARG A 38 -26.94 2.58 -34.66
C ARG A 38 -28.37 3.12 -34.61
N VAL A 39 -29.36 2.28 -34.30
CA VAL A 39 -30.75 2.71 -34.05
C VAL A 39 -30.83 3.58 -32.78
N HIS A 40 -29.82 3.48 -31.90
CA HIS A 40 -29.67 4.31 -30.71
C HIS A 40 -28.62 5.41 -30.90
N ASP A 41 -28.25 5.74 -32.14
CA ASP A 41 -27.24 6.74 -32.48
C ASP A 41 -25.87 6.53 -31.83
N LEU A 42 -25.55 5.29 -31.45
CA LEU A 42 -24.27 4.93 -30.84
C LEU A 42 -23.36 4.19 -31.81
N THR A 43 -22.10 4.60 -31.81
CA THR A 43 -21.02 3.78 -32.36
C THR A 43 -20.70 2.62 -31.42
N ALA A 44 -20.01 1.59 -31.92
CA ALA A 44 -19.60 0.46 -31.08
C ALA A 44 -18.67 0.89 -29.93
N ASP A 45 -17.84 1.91 -30.15
CA ASP A 45 -16.93 2.42 -29.13
C ASP A 45 -17.68 3.26 -28.10
N ALA A 46 -18.53 4.18 -28.55
CA ALA A 46 -19.38 4.97 -27.66
C ALA A 46 -20.33 4.09 -26.82
N TYR A 47 -20.88 3.02 -27.40
CA TYR A 47 -21.68 2.04 -26.67
C TYR A 47 -20.87 1.31 -25.60
N ARG A 48 -19.65 0.86 -25.92
CA ARG A 48 -18.79 0.20 -24.93
C ARG A 48 -18.43 1.16 -23.79
N GLU A 49 -18.11 2.40 -24.12
CA GLU A 49 -17.79 3.42 -23.13
C GLU A 49 -18.99 3.71 -22.21
N ALA A 50 -20.15 4.03 -22.80
CA ALA A 50 -21.38 4.35 -22.07
C ALA A 50 -21.83 3.23 -21.12
N PHE A 51 -21.62 1.96 -21.50
CA PHE A 51 -21.99 0.80 -20.69
C PHE A 51 -20.81 0.14 -19.96
N GLY A 52 -19.66 0.81 -19.91
CA GLY A 52 -18.50 0.35 -19.14
C GLY A 52 -17.88 -0.97 -19.62
N LEU A 53 -18.02 -1.32 -20.89
CA LEU A 53 -17.44 -2.50 -21.50
C LEU A 53 -15.99 -2.25 -21.94
N TYR A 54 -15.15 -3.29 -21.92
CA TYR A 54 -13.81 -3.22 -22.52
C TYR A 54 -13.88 -2.82 -23.98
N ALA A 55 -12.95 -1.97 -24.44
CA ALA A 55 -12.87 -1.55 -25.85
C ALA A 55 -12.81 -2.73 -26.84
N THR A 56 -12.20 -3.84 -26.43
CA THR A 56 -12.08 -5.09 -27.22
C THR A 56 -13.26 -6.05 -27.03
N LYS A 57 -14.25 -5.74 -26.17
CA LYS A 57 -15.40 -6.61 -25.92
C LYS A 57 -16.18 -6.81 -27.21
N ALA A 58 -16.33 -8.08 -27.58
CA ALA A 58 -17.10 -8.49 -28.75
C ALA A 58 -18.59 -8.20 -28.52
N LEU A 59 -19.19 -7.41 -29.41
CA LEU A 59 -20.62 -7.09 -29.44
C LEU A 59 -21.40 -8.08 -30.33
N THR A 60 -20.97 -9.34 -30.33
CA THR A 60 -21.51 -10.43 -31.16
C THR A 60 -21.71 -11.70 -30.34
N SER A 61 -22.58 -12.59 -30.83
CA SER A 61 -22.74 -13.94 -30.26
C SER A 61 -21.43 -14.73 -30.30
N HIS A 62 -21.31 -15.74 -29.44
CA HIS A 62 -20.11 -16.58 -29.39
C HIS A 62 -19.90 -17.32 -30.71
N GLU A 63 -20.95 -17.98 -31.20
CA GLU A 63 -20.99 -18.68 -32.48
C GLU A 63 -20.48 -17.80 -33.64
N LEU A 64 -21.00 -16.58 -33.77
CA LEU A 64 -20.58 -15.66 -34.84
C LEU A 64 -19.11 -15.23 -34.69
N SER A 65 -18.63 -15.09 -33.46
CA SER A 65 -17.23 -14.75 -33.18
C SER A 65 -16.29 -15.88 -33.58
N GLU A 66 -16.65 -17.13 -33.28
CA GLU A 66 -15.90 -18.33 -33.67
C GLU A 66 -15.89 -18.54 -35.20
N VAL A 67 -17.03 -18.37 -35.88
CA VAL A 67 -17.09 -18.45 -37.35
C VAL A 67 -16.17 -17.41 -38.00
N ARG A 68 -16.18 -16.16 -37.50
CA ARG A 68 -15.30 -15.09 -38.00
C ARG A 68 -13.84 -15.40 -37.74
N ARG A 69 -13.51 -15.89 -36.54
CA ARG A 69 -12.15 -16.31 -36.17
C ARG A 69 -11.65 -17.42 -37.10
N GLY A 70 -12.45 -18.45 -37.33
CA GLY A 70 -12.11 -19.54 -38.24
C GLY A 70 -11.89 -19.08 -39.68
N ARG A 71 -12.76 -18.19 -40.20
CA ARG A 71 -12.58 -17.59 -41.54
C ARG A 71 -11.29 -16.78 -41.62
N GLN A 72 -11.02 -15.94 -40.63
CA GLN A 72 -9.81 -15.12 -40.59
C GLN A 72 -8.54 -15.97 -40.53
N GLN A 73 -8.54 -17.04 -39.72
CA GLN A 73 -7.42 -17.98 -39.65
C GLN A 73 -7.17 -18.68 -40.99
N ARG A 74 -8.24 -19.13 -41.68
CA ARG A 74 -8.12 -19.74 -43.00
C ARG A 74 -7.54 -18.77 -44.03
N LEU A 75 -8.02 -17.52 -44.04
CA LEU A 75 -7.49 -16.47 -44.93
C LEU A 75 -6.01 -16.20 -44.66
N TYR A 76 -5.63 -16.04 -43.39
CA TYR A 76 -4.24 -15.83 -42.99
C TYR A 76 -3.31 -16.99 -43.41
N ARG A 77 -3.77 -18.24 -43.29
CA ARG A 77 -3.00 -19.42 -43.71
C ARG A 77 -2.83 -19.50 -45.22
N ARG A 78 -3.86 -19.15 -45.99
CA ARG A 78 -3.88 -19.33 -47.45
C ARG A 78 -3.31 -18.16 -48.25
N SER A 79 -3.35 -16.93 -47.73
CA SER A 79 -2.98 -15.73 -48.50
C SER A 79 -1.65 -15.12 -48.03
N ALA A 80 -0.66 -15.11 -48.93
CA ALA A 80 0.60 -14.40 -48.73
C ALA A 80 0.40 -12.89 -48.59
N ALA A 81 -0.51 -12.31 -49.40
CA ALA A 81 -0.87 -10.89 -49.32
C ALA A 81 -1.45 -10.54 -47.93
N THR A 82 -2.36 -11.36 -47.40
CA THR A 82 -2.91 -11.15 -46.05
C THR A 82 -1.84 -11.20 -44.96
N ARG A 83 -0.85 -12.10 -45.08
CA ARG A 83 0.28 -12.14 -44.13
C ARG A 83 1.14 -10.88 -44.24
N ALA A 84 1.46 -10.45 -45.47
CA ALA A 84 2.25 -9.24 -45.70
C ALA A 84 1.55 -8.00 -45.12
N SER A 85 0.24 -7.85 -45.33
CA SER A 85 -0.54 -6.72 -44.79
C SER A 85 -0.59 -6.68 -43.26
N LEU A 86 -0.52 -7.84 -42.59
CA LEU A 86 -0.55 -7.93 -41.12
C LEU A 86 0.84 -7.90 -40.46
N GLU A 87 1.91 -8.03 -41.24
CA GLU A 87 3.28 -8.10 -40.73
C GLU A 87 3.71 -6.85 -39.94
N PRO A 88 3.37 -5.60 -40.33
CA PRO A 88 3.67 -4.42 -39.53
C PRO A 88 3.06 -4.51 -38.11
N GLY A 89 1.80 -4.96 -38.01
CA GLY A 89 1.13 -5.16 -36.73
C GLY A 89 1.79 -6.25 -35.88
N ARG A 90 2.27 -7.34 -36.52
CA ARG A 90 3.01 -8.41 -35.84
C ARG A 90 4.35 -7.93 -35.28
N LYS A 91 5.09 -7.10 -36.02
CA LYS A 91 6.33 -6.47 -35.55
C LYS A 91 6.08 -5.55 -34.34
N LEU A 92 5.00 -4.76 -34.37
CA LEU A 92 4.60 -3.93 -33.24
C LEU A 92 4.19 -4.76 -32.01
N ALA A 93 3.49 -5.88 -32.21
CA ALA A 93 3.11 -6.78 -31.13
C ALA A 93 4.34 -7.43 -30.47
N ARG A 94 5.27 -7.96 -31.28
CA ARG A 94 6.51 -8.61 -30.80
C ARG A 94 7.43 -7.67 -30.04
N SER A 95 7.47 -6.39 -30.43
CA SER A 95 8.28 -5.36 -29.76
C SER A 95 7.61 -4.75 -28.54
N GLY A 96 6.39 -5.17 -28.18
CA GLY A 96 5.60 -4.58 -27.08
C GLY A 96 5.05 -3.17 -27.38
N LYS A 97 5.46 -2.52 -28.48
CA LYS A 97 4.99 -1.20 -28.91
C LYS A 97 3.48 -1.16 -29.15
N LEU A 98 2.89 -2.27 -29.59
CA LEU A 98 1.43 -2.38 -29.74
C LEU A 98 0.72 -2.19 -28.40
N ASN A 99 1.24 -2.75 -27.30
CA ASN A 99 0.66 -2.54 -25.98
C ASN A 99 0.77 -1.09 -25.57
N THR A 100 1.92 -0.44 -25.80
CA THR A 100 2.10 0.99 -25.51
C THR A 100 1.12 1.87 -26.29
N LEU A 101 0.90 1.59 -27.58
CA LEU A 101 -0.07 2.31 -28.42
C LEU A 101 -1.53 1.98 -28.05
N ALA A 102 -1.79 0.75 -27.58
CA ALA A 102 -3.10 0.27 -27.15
C ALA A 102 -3.43 0.59 -25.68
N ARG A 103 -2.53 1.29 -24.96
CA ARG A 103 -2.82 1.94 -23.67
C ARG A 103 -3.76 3.13 -23.91
N ARG A 104 -4.96 2.86 -24.42
CA ARG A 104 -6.11 3.73 -24.16
C ARG A 104 -6.55 3.43 -22.73
N ASP A 105 -6.54 4.49 -21.93
CA ASP A 105 -7.00 4.50 -20.55
C ASP A 105 -8.45 4.01 -20.56
N SER A 106 -8.69 2.83 -20.00
CA SER A 106 -10.05 2.29 -19.87
C SER A 106 -10.35 2.22 -18.37
N PRO A 107 -11.43 2.85 -17.89
CA PRO A 107 -11.78 2.87 -16.47
C PRO A 107 -11.77 1.49 -15.81
N GLN A 108 -12.11 0.42 -16.54
CA GLN A 108 -12.13 -0.96 -16.07
C GLN A 108 -10.72 -1.53 -15.85
N ARG A 109 -9.75 -1.22 -16.73
CA ARG A 109 -8.35 -1.62 -16.51
C ARG A 109 -7.77 -0.91 -15.29
N ARG A 110 -8.10 0.36 -15.10
CA ARG A 110 -7.69 1.10 -13.91
C ARG A 110 -8.34 0.53 -12.65
N ALA A 111 -9.64 0.23 -12.67
CA ALA A 111 -10.34 -0.38 -11.54
C ALA A 111 -9.82 -1.80 -11.23
N ALA A 112 -9.58 -2.63 -12.25
CA ALA A 112 -9.02 -3.97 -12.07
C ALA A 112 -7.59 -3.92 -11.51
N GLN A 113 -6.75 -3.01 -12.02
CA GLN A 113 -5.41 -2.79 -11.50
C GLN A 113 -5.43 -2.30 -10.05
N LEU A 114 -6.35 -1.41 -9.68
CA LEU A 114 -6.50 -0.95 -8.30
C LEU A 114 -6.91 -2.10 -7.37
N ARG A 115 -7.87 -2.94 -7.78
CA ARG A 115 -8.26 -4.13 -7.01
C ARG A 115 -7.09 -5.09 -6.82
N GLU A 116 -6.34 -5.38 -7.88
CA GLU A 116 -5.16 -6.26 -7.79
C GLU A 116 -4.09 -5.71 -6.83
N LEU A 117 -3.87 -4.39 -6.85
CA LEU A 117 -2.97 -3.73 -5.90
C LEU A 117 -3.52 -3.76 -4.46
N GLU A 118 -4.83 -3.63 -4.27
CA GLU A 118 -5.48 -3.76 -2.97
C GLU A 118 -5.38 -5.18 -2.42
N ASP A 119 -5.66 -6.20 -3.23
CA ASP A 119 -5.50 -7.62 -2.89
C ASP A 119 -4.04 -7.95 -2.54
N GLY A 120 -3.09 -7.41 -3.32
CA GLY A 120 -1.66 -7.53 -3.05
C GLY A 120 -1.22 -6.81 -1.78
N ARG A 121 -1.85 -5.68 -1.41
CA ARG A 121 -1.62 -5.01 -0.12
C ARG A 121 -2.22 -5.81 1.03
N ALA A 122 -3.43 -6.33 0.89
CA ALA A 122 -4.10 -7.15 1.91
C ALA A 122 -3.30 -8.43 2.20
N THR A 123 -2.81 -9.10 1.16
CA THR A 123 -1.97 -10.29 1.28
C THR A 123 -0.68 -9.99 2.05
N ARG A 124 0.02 -8.90 1.70
CA ARG A 124 1.23 -8.47 2.43
C ARG A 124 0.94 -8.06 3.87
N ALA A 125 -0.20 -7.42 4.12
CA ALA A 125 -0.62 -7.03 5.47
C ALA A 125 -0.86 -8.26 6.35
N ARG A 126 -1.54 -9.29 5.83
CA ARG A 126 -1.76 -10.56 6.54
C ARG A 126 -0.44 -11.25 6.89
N ALA A 127 0.46 -11.42 5.92
CA ALA A 127 1.78 -12.01 6.15
C ALA A 127 2.63 -11.20 7.15
N ALA A 128 2.47 -9.87 7.18
CA ALA A 128 3.13 -9.02 8.18
C ALA A 128 2.55 -9.19 9.58
N GLY A 129 1.23 -9.36 9.70
CA GLY A 129 0.55 -9.67 10.98
C GLY A 129 0.95 -11.04 11.53
N GLU A 130 0.97 -12.07 10.69
CA GLU A 130 1.41 -13.42 11.07
C GLU A 130 2.84 -13.41 11.64
N ARG A 131 3.77 -12.72 10.96
CA ARG A 131 5.16 -12.56 11.47
C ARG A 131 5.21 -11.82 12.80
N LEU A 132 4.36 -10.81 13.00
CA LEU A 132 4.29 -10.08 14.27
C LEU A 132 3.81 -10.99 15.40
N LEU A 133 2.77 -11.79 15.17
CA LEU A 133 2.24 -12.75 16.14
C LEU A 133 3.31 -13.80 16.50
N THR A 134 4.04 -14.32 15.52
CA THR A 134 5.18 -15.22 15.77
C THR A 134 6.23 -14.55 16.66
N ALA A 135 6.66 -13.32 16.32
CA ALA A 135 7.66 -12.59 17.10
C ALA A 135 7.20 -12.30 18.55
N LEU A 136 5.91 -12.02 18.75
CA LEU A 136 5.32 -11.86 20.09
C LEU A 136 5.32 -13.17 20.86
N THR A 137 4.96 -14.28 20.20
CA THR A 137 4.95 -15.61 20.80
C THR A 137 6.35 -16.02 21.23
N ASP A 138 7.35 -15.81 20.37
CA ASP A 138 8.76 -16.07 20.65
C ASP A 138 9.28 -15.20 21.83
N ALA A 139 8.73 -13.99 21.98
CA ALA A 139 9.00 -13.11 23.12
C ALA A 139 8.21 -13.46 24.40
N GLY A 140 7.46 -14.56 24.40
CA GLY A 140 6.68 -15.05 25.55
C GLY A 140 5.27 -14.49 25.66
N PHE A 141 4.73 -13.89 24.60
CA PHE A 141 3.39 -13.34 24.56
C PHE A 141 2.52 -14.09 23.53
N PRO A 142 1.79 -15.15 23.93
CA PRO A 142 1.00 -15.96 23.01
C PRO A 142 -0.25 -15.24 22.49
N ASP A 143 -0.72 -14.21 23.20
CA ASP A 143 -1.83 -13.37 22.79
C ASP A 143 -1.32 -12.02 22.28
N GLU A 144 -1.63 -11.69 21.03
CA GLU A 144 -1.15 -10.46 20.38
C GLU A 144 -1.59 -9.21 21.14
N ALA A 145 -2.87 -9.12 21.53
CA ALA A 145 -3.42 -7.92 22.14
C ALA A 145 -2.86 -7.69 23.55
N ALA A 146 -2.78 -8.73 24.37
CA ALA A 146 -2.20 -8.69 25.71
C ALA A 146 -0.69 -8.44 25.65
N GLY A 147 0.02 -9.04 24.70
CA GLY A 147 1.44 -8.81 24.48
C GLY A 147 1.75 -7.37 24.10
N LEU A 148 1.04 -6.84 23.10
CA LEU A 148 1.17 -5.45 22.68
C LEU A 148 0.80 -4.49 23.80
N ARG A 149 -0.27 -4.75 24.56
CA ARG A 149 -0.63 -3.93 25.72
C ARG A 149 0.45 -3.96 26.80
N THR A 150 0.96 -5.13 27.15
CA THR A 150 2.00 -5.28 28.18
C THR A 150 3.28 -4.54 27.77
N LEU A 151 3.74 -4.73 26.54
CA LEU A 151 4.97 -4.10 26.06
C LEU A 151 4.80 -2.58 25.88
N TYR A 152 3.69 -2.16 25.27
CA TYR A 152 3.46 -0.76 24.96
C TYR A 152 3.01 0.03 26.18
N VAL A 153 1.93 -0.38 26.85
CA VAL A 153 1.32 0.35 27.97
C VAL A 153 2.09 0.09 29.26
N ASP A 154 2.22 -1.16 29.69
CA ASP A 154 2.71 -1.46 31.04
C ASP A 154 4.22 -1.22 31.16
N ARG A 155 4.99 -1.73 30.20
CA ARG A 155 6.45 -1.54 30.12
C ARG A 155 6.86 -0.22 29.48
N GLN A 156 5.89 0.57 29.02
CA GLN A 156 6.10 1.91 28.48
C GLN A 156 7.08 1.95 27.28
N ILE A 157 7.18 0.88 26.50
CA ILE A 157 8.08 0.81 25.33
C ILE A 157 7.54 1.72 24.22
N SER A 158 8.43 2.43 23.53
CA SER A 158 8.06 3.27 22.38
C SER A 158 7.67 2.41 21.18
N VAL A 159 6.87 2.95 20.24
CA VAL A 159 6.53 2.23 19.00
C VAL A 159 7.79 1.85 18.22
N ASP A 160 8.79 2.72 18.20
CA ASP A 160 10.03 2.48 17.46
C ASP A 160 10.88 1.36 18.07
N ASN A 161 11.05 1.36 19.39
CA ASN A 161 11.81 0.32 20.08
C ASN A 161 11.07 -1.02 20.00
N LEU A 162 9.74 -1.00 20.15
CA LEU A 162 8.92 -2.19 20.03
C LEU A 162 8.97 -2.77 18.60
N ALA A 163 8.94 -1.91 17.59
CA ALA A 163 9.10 -2.31 16.19
C ALA A 163 10.47 -2.95 15.93
N ALA A 164 11.55 -2.35 16.43
CA ALA A 164 12.90 -2.90 16.33
C ALA A 164 13.02 -4.24 17.07
N MET A 165 12.47 -4.33 18.28
CA MET A 165 12.50 -5.54 19.11
C MET A 165 11.75 -6.72 18.48
N LEU A 166 10.62 -6.45 17.81
CA LEU A 166 9.80 -7.50 17.17
C LEU A 166 10.12 -7.69 15.67
N GLY A 167 11.13 -7.00 15.12
CA GLY A 167 11.47 -7.06 13.69
C GLY A 167 10.33 -6.61 12.77
N ALA A 168 9.43 -5.76 13.26
CA ALA A 168 8.22 -5.34 12.56
C ALA A 168 8.33 -3.91 12.00
N GLY A 169 7.62 -3.65 10.90
CA GLY A 169 7.50 -2.28 10.38
C GLY A 169 6.65 -1.39 11.31
N ARG A 170 7.03 -0.12 11.46
CA ARG A 170 6.29 0.86 12.29
C ARG A 170 4.80 0.94 11.96
N THR A 171 4.45 0.95 10.67
CA THR A 171 3.04 1.01 10.22
C THR A 171 2.29 -0.26 10.62
N THR A 172 2.91 -1.43 10.43
CA THR A 172 2.34 -2.72 10.86
C THR A 172 2.03 -2.71 12.34
N LEU A 173 2.99 -2.28 13.17
CA LEU A 173 2.82 -2.23 14.62
C LEU A 173 1.74 -1.25 15.06
N ARG A 174 1.63 -0.08 14.40
CA ARG A 174 0.55 0.88 14.68
C ARG A 174 -0.83 0.32 14.35
N ASN A 175 -0.95 -0.37 13.23
CA ASN A 175 -2.20 -1.02 12.84
C ASN A 175 -2.57 -2.15 13.81
N ALA A 176 -1.58 -2.94 14.25
CA ALA A 176 -1.78 -3.99 15.23
C ALA A 176 -2.24 -3.43 16.59
N LEU A 177 -1.58 -2.36 17.09
CA LEU A 177 -2.01 -1.66 18.31
C LEU A 177 -3.46 -1.15 18.19
N ALA A 178 -3.81 -0.55 17.06
CA ALA A 178 -5.18 -0.09 16.81
C ALA A 178 -6.18 -1.25 16.76
N ALA A 179 -5.85 -2.36 16.07
CA ALA A 179 -6.69 -3.55 16.00
C ALA A 179 -6.88 -4.24 17.36
N ALA A 180 -5.85 -4.20 18.21
CA ALA A 180 -5.89 -4.66 19.60
C ALA A 180 -6.61 -3.69 20.56
N GLY A 181 -7.15 -2.57 20.06
CA GLY A 181 -7.82 -1.55 20.87
C GLY A 181 -6.88 -0.82 21.84
N VAL A 182 -5.56 -0.81 21.56
CA VAL A 182 -4.56 -0.11 22.37
C VAL A 182 -4.37 1.30 21.79
N PRO A 183 -4.81 2.37 22.50
CA PRO A 183 -4.71 3.73 21.98
C PRO A 183 -3.24 4.14 21.86
N LEU A 184 -2.88 4.71 20.72
CA LEU A 184 -1.56 5.30 20.53
C LEU A 184 -1.41 6.54 21.41
N ARG A 185 -0.24 6.67 22.06
CA ARG A 185 0.14 7.89 22.76
C ARG A 185 0.09 9.08 21.82
N ALA A 186 -0.37 10.22 22.34
CA ALA A 186 -0.40 11.47 21.61
C ALA A 186 1.00 11.87 21.14
N THR A 187 1.06 12.51 19.96
CA THR A 187 2.30 13.03 19.40
C THR A 187 2.96 13.98 20.39
N GLY A 188 4.27 13.82 20.63
CA GLY A 188 5.04 14.63 21.59
C GLY A 188 5.01 14.14 23.03
N VAL A 189 4.09 13.23 23.39
CA VAL A 189 4.06 12.60 24.72
C VAL A 189 5.05 11.44 24.75
N ASN A 190 6.18 11.64 25.44
CA ASN A 190 7.18 10.58 25.63
C ASN A 190 6.74 9.64 26.75
N SER A 191 6.92 8.34 26.53
CA SER A 191 6.80 7.37 27.61
C SER A 191 7.88 7.59 28.68
N ASP A 192 7.65 7.14 29.90
CA ASP A 192 8.65 7.29 30.98
C ASP A 192 9.96 6.59 30.66
N THR A 193 9.87 5.42 30.04
CA THR A 193 11.04 4.70 29.50
C THR A 193 11.74 5.53 28.43
N GLY A 194 11.00 6.13 27.49
CA GLY A 194 11.57 7.01 26.47
C GLY A 194 12.20 8.29 27.04
N ARG A 195 11.61 8.88 28.09
CA ARG A 195 12.19 10.00 28.83
C ARG A 195 13.52 9.59 29.47
N ARG A 196 13.55 8.45 30.16
CA ARG A 196 14.75 7.90 30.79
C ARG A 196 15.85 7.58 29.77
N SER A 197 15.55 6.88 28.68
CA SER A 197 16.52 6.59 27.62
C SER A 197 17.11 7.84 26.99
N ARG A 198 16.31 8.89 26.76
CA ARG A 198 16.81 10.15 26.19
C ARG A 198 17.69 10.91 27.17
N VAL A 199 17.37 10.85 28.47
CA VAL A 199 18.23 11.40 29.52
C VAL A 199 19.56 10.64 29.55
N ALA A 200 19.56 9.31 29.51
CA ALA A 200 20.76 8.48 29.46
C ALA A 200 21.63 8.80 28.24
N LEU A 201 21.06 8.81 27.03
CA LEU A 201 21.78 9.20 25.80
C LEU A 201 22.36 10.61 25.88
N ASN A 202 21.62 11.55 26.46
CA ASN A 202 22.13 12.92 26.65
C ASN A 202 23.30 12.98 27.64
N ILE A 203 23.29 12.13 28.67
CA ILE A 203 24.40 11.99 29.63
C ILE A 203 25.61 11.37 28.93
N GLU A 204 25.43 10.29 28.16
CA GLU A 204 26.49 9.63 27.39
C GLU A 204 27.14 10.59 26.40
N HIS A 205 26.34 11.33 25.61
CA HIS A 205 26.86 12.33 24.68
C HIS A 205 27.64 13.45 25.39
N ALA A 206 27.16 13.87 26.56
CA ALA A 206 27.83 14.89 27.36
C ALA A 206 29.15 14.35 27.96
N ALA A 207 29.17 13.09 28.41
CA ALA A 207 30.37 12.40 28.91
C ALA A 207 31.44 12.27 27.82
N ALA A 208 31.04 11.78 26.64
CA ALA A 208 31.91 11.60 25.49
C ALA A 208 32.59 12.92 25.05
N ARG A 209 31.85 14.03 25.09
CA ARG A 209 32.36 15.36 24.73
C ARG A 209 33.53 15.82 25.59
N VAL A 210 33.52 15.49 26.87
CA VAL A 210 34.59 15.86 27.82
C VAL A 210 35.57 14.70 28.07
N GLY A 211 35.45 13.60 27.31
CA GLY A 211 36.29 12.41 27.46
C GLY A 211 36.12 11.71 28.80
N ALA A 212 34.97 11.87 29.48
CA ALA A 212 34.72 11.26 30.78
C ALA A 212 34.03 9.89 30.63
N ALA A 213 34.48 8.91 31.40
CA ALA A 213 33.80 7.62 31.51
C ALA A 213 32.52 7.71 32.37
N ASP A 214 32.53 8.58 33.39
CA ASP A 214 31.37 8.92 34.21
C ASP A 214 31.21 10.45 34.30
N LEU A 215 30.14 10.96 33.70
CA LEU A 215 29.84 12.38 33.71
C LEU A 215 29.59 12.92 35.13
N HIS A 216 28.94 12.16 36.00
CA HIS A 216 28.62 12.61 37.34
C HIS A 216 29.89 12.77 38.19
N GLN A 217 30.83 11.81 38.07
CA GLN A 217 32.15 11.91 38.69
C GLN A 217 32.91 13.14 38.15
N TRP A 218 32.98 13.30 36.83
CA TRP A 218 33.66 14.43 36.20
C TRP A 218 33.10 15.78 36.67
N LEU A 219 31.77 15.91 36.74
CA LEU A 219 31.12 17.13 37.23
C LEU A 219 31.51 17.47 38.67
N ARG A 220 31.63 16.48 39.56
CA ARG A 220 32.05 16.69 40.95
C ARG A 220 33.50 17.13 41.05
N GLU A 221 34.40 16.44 40.38
CA GLU A 221 35.83 16.75 40.39
C GLU A 221 36.07 18.17 39.90
N ARG A 222 35.41 18.56 38.79
CA ARG A 222 35.50 19.93 38.27
C ARG A 222 34.89 20.95 39.24
N ARG A 223 33.80 20.64 39.92
CA ARG A 223 33.22 21.51 40.97
C ARG A 223 34.16 21.68 42.16
N ALA A 224 34.83 20.61 42.60
CA ALA A 224 35.81 20.64 43.68
C ALA A 224 37.06 21.47 43.30
N GLN A 225 37.44 21.48 42.02
CA GLN A 225 38.47 22.35 41.45
C GLN A 225 38.01 23.81 41.26
N GLY A 226 36.82 24.18 41.74
CA GLY A 226 36.31 25.56 41.66
C GLY A 226 35.64 25.94 40.35
N ALA A 227 35.37 25.01 39.42
CA ALA A 227 34.68 25.33 38.18
C ALA A 227 33.26 25.87 38.45
N SER A 228 32.89 26.97 37.80
CA SER A 228 31.53 27.54 37.91
C SER A 228 30.52 26.74 37.08
N LEU A 229 29.24 26.76 37.47
CA LEU A 229 28.18 26.09 36.69
C LEU A 229 28.10 26.58 35.24
N ARG A 230 28.39 27.86 34.99
CA ARG A 230 28.39 28.45 33.64
C ARG A 230 29.52 27.87 32.77
N ARG A 231 30.70 27.66 33.37
CA ARG A 231 31.84 27.03 32.68
C ARG A 231 31.55 25.57 32.34
N LEU A 232 31.03 24.81 33.30
CA LEU A 232 30.64 23.40 33.07
C LEU A 232 29.55 23.28 31.98
N ALA A 233 28.57 24.18 32.01
CA ALA A 233 27.52 24.26 30.99
C ALA A 233 28.10 24.54 29.59
N ALA A 234 29.07 25.44 29.49
CA ALA A 234 29.76 25.72 28.23
C ALA A 234 30.60 24.53 27.73
N GLU A 235 31.39 23.89 28.60
CA GLU A 235 32.21 22.72 28.26
C GLU A 235 31.36 21.52 27.79
N LEU A 236 30.15 21.38 28.33
CA LEU A 236 29.22 20.31 27.94
C LEU A 236 28.28 20.69 26.79
N GLU A 237 28.26 21.95 26.35
CA GLU A 237 27.22 22.52 25.46
C GLU A 237 25.79 22.22 25.96
N ARG A 238 25.56 22.50 27.24
CA ARG A 238 24.28 22.30 27.93
C ARG A 238 23.91 23.56 28.70
N SER A 239 22.67 23.59 29.18
CA SER A 239 22.19 24.72 29.99
C SER A 239 22.63 24.58 31.45
N VAL A 240 22.80 25.71 32.13
CA VAL A 240 23.10 25.75 33.57
C VAL A 240 22.07 24.96 34.41
N PRO A 241 20.74 25.07 34.15
CA PRO A 241 19.75 24.24 34.84
C PRO A 241 19.96 22.74 34.65
N TRP A 242 20.38 22.30 33.46
CA TRP A 242 20.65 20.88 33.20
C TRP A 242 21.83 20.38 34.04
N VAL A 243 22.92 21.15 34.08
CA VAL A 243 24.12 20.82 34.90
C VAL A 243 23.74 20.78 36.38
N ARG A 244 22.96 21.74 36.86
CA ARG A 244 22.49 21.80 38.25
C ARG A 244 21.66 20.56 38.60
N ALA A 245 20.76 20.13 37.72
CA ALA A 245 19.94 18.95 37.95
C ALA A 245 20.79 17.68 38.09
N ARG A 246 21.81 17.47 37.24
CA ARG A 246 22.69 16.28 37.30
C ARG A 246 23.57 16.21 38.53
N LEU A 247 23.96 17.37 39.08
CA LEU A 247 24.67 17.45 40.36
C LEU A 247 23.76 17.10 41.55
N ALA A 248 22.47 17.45 41.49
CA ALA A 248 21.50 17.22 42.57
C ALA A 248 20.94 15.78 42.60
N GLU A 249 20.86 15.11 41.46
CA GLU A 249 20.30 13.74 41.34
C GLU A 249 21.08 12.65 42.07
N GLN A 250 22.33 12.89 42.47
CA GLN A 250 23.14 11.92 43.25
C GLN A 250 23.29 12.28 44.74
N THR A 251 22.60 13.33 45.21
CA THR A 251 22.53 13.65 46.65
C THR A 251 21.28 13.04 47.32
N ARG A 252 20.46 12.32 46.55
CA ARG A 252 19.31 11.54 47.01
C ARG A 252 19.62 10.05 46.86
#